data_AF-A0A930MYE5-F1
#
_entry.id   AF-A0A930MYE5-F1
#
_cell.length_a   1.000
_cell.length_b   1.000
_cell.length_c   1.000
_cell.angle_alpha   90.00
_cell.angle_beta   90.00
_cell.angle_gamma   90.00
#
_symmetry.space_group_name_H-M   'P 1'
#
loop_
_entity.id
_entity.type
_entity.pdbx_description
1 polymer ?
#
loop_
_entity_poly.entity_id
_entity_poly.type
_entity_poly.pdbx_seq_one_letter_code
_entity_poly.pdbx_strand_id
1 'polypeptide(L)'
;VTNVYGGAVDKVDAAATKNKVQVRGGTVTGEIAGASAVYDTMPTATHTLSNGNNVMLGSEEPTRALPMNVAGASIYGTDYRDVTSGVTGTPELTFDSASDQIKDNELIVTTTGVSAKKVRNFDSYTFVLGDNFENKDTMLTLTEAGGFGTVSNAASPAVKVDWGKVKANTSKLTDRRGGGIHGRNNFTLMQEVVPGTGGAISYPNDLAFANYTDTAGIAEIDRVYEKKMTADVAPVAGSTDTSANKVLLELNRFRNDEVTHKGTEAQTPTEVYGGYSGYDHTEKVSGVLTTLGTTTESNILNIEGIANGTTLKAYGGYTGGAHGGSKDNTVHINLEELPGNVASGDLDSVYGGYAEGANAGAVSGNIVTFSQGATLHDLMGGYLKSTTSTSDVSGNKVFIAGGAFNNAVATDPAPRIYGGATDGSGAATKNVLQITG
;
A
#
# COMPACT_ATOMS: atom_id res chain seq x y z
N VAL A 1 -21.57 6.23 -22.25
CA VAL A 1 -21.26 7.40 -23.11
C VAL A 1 -19.99 7.13 -23.90
N THR A 2 -19.79 7.77 -25.05
CA THR A 2 -18.55 7.57 -25.81
C THR A 2 -17.42 8.39 -25.21
N ASN A 3 -17.58 9.70 -25.11
CA ASN A 3 -16.56 10.61 -24.57
C ASN A 3 -17.11 11.45 -23.41
N VAL A 4 -16.23 11.86 -22.51
CA VAL A 4 -16.49 12.76 -21.39
C VAL A 4 -15.38 13.81 -21.35
N TYR A 5 -15.76 15.08 -21.53
CA TYR A 5 -14.83 16.21 -21.45
C TYR A 5 -15.29 17.21 -20.40
N GLY A 6 -14.39 17.69 -19.55
CA GLY A 6 -14.69 18.75 -18.58
C GLY A 6 -14.82 20.13 -19.23
N GLY A 7 -14.05 20.36 -20.29
CA GLY A 7 -14.15 21.51 -21.19
C GLY A 7 -13.63 21.16 -22.59
N ALA A 8 -14.02 21.92 -23.63
CA ALA A 8 -13.56 21.67 -24.99
C ALA A 8 -13.35 22.99 -25.75
N VAL A 9 -12.24 23.10 -26.47
CA VAL A 9 -11.93 24.25 -27.34
C VAL A 9 -11.41 23.77 -28.71
N ASP A 10 -11.98 24.33 -29.77
CA ASP A 10 -11.68 24.01 -31.17
C ASP A 10 -10.82 25.08 -31.86
N LYS A 11 -10.32 26.06 -31.09
CA LYS A 11 -9.42 27.11 -31.56
C LYS A 11 -8.11 27.09 -30.78
N VAL A 12 -7.00 27.26 -31.50
CA VAL A 12 -5.64 27.21 -30.97
C VAL A 12 -5.33 28.34 -29.97
N ASP A 13 -6.06 29.44 -30.04
CA ASP A 13 -5.94 30.61 -29.16
C ASP A 13 -6.94 30.62 -27.99
N ALA A 14 -7.76 29.57 -27.86
CA ALA A 14 -8.68 29.38 -26.74
C ALA A 14 -8.14 28.33 -25.76
N ALA A 15 -8.62 28.37 -24.51
CA ALA A 15 -8.22 27.40 -23.49
C ALA A 15 -9.39 26.88 -22.67
N ALA A 16 -9.30 25.60 -22.32
CA ALA A 16 -10.12 24.93 -21.33
C ALA A 16 -9.22 24.56 -20.14
N THR A 17 -9.28 25.35 -19.07
CA THR A 17 -8.45 25.19 -17.87
C THR A 17 -9.32 24.96 -16.64
N LYS A 18 -8.75 24.33 -15.60
CA LYS A 18 -9.40 24.18 -14.28
C LYS A 18 -10.72 23.42 -14.32
N ASN A 19 -10.91 22.58 -15.33
CA ASN A 19 -12.08 21.73 -15.45
C ASN A 19 -11.94 20.50 -14.55
N LYS A 20 -13.08 19.94 -14.15
CA LYS A 20 -13.13 18.70 -13.37
C LYS A 20 -14.03 17.70 -14.04
N VAL A 21 -13.51 16.52 -14.33
CA VAL A 21 -14.28 15.35 -14.72
C VAL A 21 -14.33 14.37 -13.55
N GLN A 22 -15.50 13.79 -13.32
CA GLN A 22 -15.67 12.75 -12.31
C GLN A 22 -16.50 11.60 -12.87
N VAL A 23 -15.95 10.39 -12.84
CA VAL A 23 -16.61 9.16 -13.26
C VAL A 23 -16.81 8.25 -12.06
N ARG A 24 -18.06 8.11 -11.59
CA ARG A 24 -18.42 7.31 -10.41
C ARG A 24 -19.05 5.94 -10.75
N GLY A 25 -19.33 5.69 -12.03
CA GLY A 25 -20.01 4.49 -12.50
C GLY A 25 -20.39 4.56 -13.97
N GLY A 26 -20.98 3.47 -14.48
CA GLY A 26 -21.41 3.37 -15.88
C GLY A 26 -20.26 3.08 -16.85
N THR A 27 -20.54 3.15 -18.15
CA THR A 27 -19.59 2.77 -19.21
C THR A 27 -19.11 3.97 -20.03
N VAL A 28 -17.78 4.11 -20.17
CA VAL A 28 -17.13 5.03 -21.12
C VAL A 28 -16.20 4.24 -22.03
N THR A 29 -16.33 4.41 -23.34
CA THR A 29 -15.62 3.58 -24.34
C THR A 29 -14.62 4.34 -25.21
N GLY A 30 -14.70 5.67 -25.26
CA GLY A 30 -13.81 6.54 -26.03
C GLY A 30 -12.83 7.27 -25.12
N GLU A 31 -13.11 8.53 -24.79
CA GLU A 31 -12.17 9.39 -24.07
C GLU A 31 -12.76 9.92 -22.75
N ILE A 32 -11.91 10.02 -21.74
CA ILE A 32 -12.18 10.74 -20.50
C ILE A 32 -11.09 11.79 -20.36
N ALA A 33 -11.41 13.05 -20.56
CA ALA A 33 -10.39 14.10 -20.45
C ALA A 33 -10.86 15.29 -19.64
N GLY A 34 -9.95 15.84 -18.82
CA GLY A 34 -10.19 17.08 -18.11
C GLY A 34 -10.57 18.20 -19.08
N ALA A 35 -9.88 18.26 -20.22
CA ALA A 35 -10.27 19.08 -21.37
C ALA A 35 -9.95 18.40 -22.71
N SER A 36 -10.57 18.87 -23.79
CA SER A 36 -10.15 18.65 -25.18
C SER A 36 -9.71 19.97 -25.79
N ALA A 37 -8.55 19.99 -26.43
CA ALA A 37 -7.98 21.21 -27.00
C ALA A 37 -7.25 20.92 -28.30
N VAL A 38 -7.42 21.80 -29.29
CA VAL A 38 -6.59 21.77 -30.51
C VAL A 38 -5.28 22.53 -30.29
N TYR A 39 -4.22 22.11 -30.98
CA TYR A 39 -2.88 22.66 -30.85
C TYR A 39 -2.22 22.76 -32.23
N ASP A 40 -1.52 23.86 -32.51
CA ASP A 40 -0.72 24.02 -33.74
C ASP A 40 0.77 23.95 -33.35
N THR A 41 1.53 23.05 -33.93
CA THR A 41 2.93 22.82 -33.53
C THR A 41 3.90 23.80 -34.22
N MET A 42 3.41 24.72 -35.07
CA MET A 42 4.27 25.73 -35.70
C MET A 42 4.91 26.66 -34.67
N PRO A 43 6.22 26.96 -34.77
CA PRO A 43 6.92 27.82 -33.82
C PRO A 43 6.32 29.23 -33.64
N THR A 44 5.56 29.72 -34.62
CA THR A 44 4.93 31.05 -34.61
C THR A 44 3.48 31.02 -34.13
N ALA A 45 2.91 29.85 -33.88
CA ALA A 45 1.53 29.74 -33.43
C ALA A 45 1.41 30.25 -31.99
N THR A 46 0.31 30.95 -31.71
CA THR A 46 -0.03 31.38 -30.35
C THR A 46 -0.91 30.31 -29.74
N HIS A 47 -0.49 29.76 -28.59
CA HIS A 47 -1.27 28.78 -27.84
C HIS A 47 -1.75 29.36 -26.53
N THR A 48 -3.02 29.13 -26.24
CA THR A 48 -3.50 29.26 -24.87
C THR A 48 -3.49 27.86 -24.24
N LEU A 49 -2.78 27.72 -23.12
CA LEU A 49 -2.59 26.44 -22.45
C LEU A 49 -3.91 25.93 -21.86
N SER A 50 -4.26 24.67 -22.11
CA SER A 50 -5.38 23.97 -21.51
C SER A 50 -4.86 23.05 -20.41
N ASN A 51 -4.49 23.64 -19.28
CA ASN A 51 -3.85 22.97 -18.14
C ASN A 51 -4.66 23.17 -16.83
N GLY A 52 -4.19 22.62 -15.72
CA GLY A 52 -4.90 22.65 -14.42
C GLY A 52 -6.18 21.82 -14.38
N ASN A 53 -6.36 20.87 -15.30
CA ASN A 53 -7.57 20.07 -15.44
C ASN A 53 -7.47 18.75 -14.64
N ASN A 54 -8.54 18.41 -13.92
CA ASN A 54 -8.56 17.25 -13.03
C ASN A 54 -9.52 16.17 -13.52
N VAL A 55 -9.08 14.92 -13.49
CA VAL A 55 -9.91 13.74 -13.78
C VAL A 55 -9.96 12.86 -12.55
N MET A 56 -11.16 12.60 -12.02
CA MET A 56 -11.38 11.68 -10.91
C MET A 56 -12.08 10.41 -11.37
N LEU A 57 -11.42 9.27 -11.19
CA LEU A 57 -11.99 7.93 -11.33
C LEU A 57 -12.44 7.49 -9.94
N GLY A 58 -13.73 7.69 -9.66
CA GLY A 58 -14.36 7.38 -8.40
C GLY A 58 -15.08 8.58 -7.77
N SER A 59 -15.37 8.47 -6.48
CA SER A 59 -16.11 9.45 -5.68
C SER A 59 -15.16 10.25 -4.77
N GLU A 60 -15.62 11.41 -4.26
CA GLU A 60 -14.83 12.19 -3.27
C GLU A 60 -14.52 11.39 -2.00
N GLU A 61 -15.47 10.56 -1.57
CA GLU A 61 -15.24 9.53 -0.56
C GLU A 61 -14.80 8.24 -1.28
N PRO A 62 -13.58 7.73 -1.01
CA PRO A 62 -13.09 6.52 -1.64
C PRO A 62 -14.03 5.35 -1.40
N THR A 63 -14.30 4.58 -2.43
CA THR A 63 -15.21 3.44 -2.36
C THR A 63 -14.59 2.30 -3.14
N ARG A 64 -14.38 1.16 -2.47
CA ARG A 64 -13.87 -0.05 -3.12
C ARG A 64 -14.82 -0.53 -4.24
N ALA A 65 -14.25 -0.92 -5.38
CA ALA A 65 -14.94 -1.59 -6.49
C ALA A 65 -16.24 -0.90 -6.97
N LEU A 66 -16.18 0.41 -7.28
CA LEU A 66 -17.30 1.12 -7.89
C LEU A 66 -17.70 0.50 -9.24
N PRO A 67 -19.00 0.47 -9.60
CA PRO A 67 -19.51 -0.15 -10.82
C PRO A 67 -19.25 0.74 -12.05
N MET A 68 -17.99 0.91 -12.42
CA MET A 68 -17.56 1.61 -13.63
C MET A 68 -16.90 0.65 -14.63
N ASN A 69 -17.13 0.89 -15.92
CA ASN A 69 -16.44 0.22 -17.00
C ASN A 69 -15.81 1.26 -17.91
N VAL A 70 -14.52 1.50 -17.69
CA VAL A 70 -13.71 2.44 -18.50
C VAL A 70 -12.54 1.73 -19.20
N ALA A 71 -12.60 0.39 -19.30
CA ALA A 71 -11.53 -0.42 -19.88
C ALA A 71 -11.23 -0.06 -21.34
N GLY A 72 -12.25 0.37 -22.08
CA GLY A 72 -12.09 0.83 -23.46
C GLY A 72 -11.61 2.27 -23.59
N ALA A 73 -11.57 3.04 -22.50
CA ALA A 73 -11.35 4.48 -22.55
C ALA A 73 -9.86 4.85 -22.48
N SER A 74 -9.50 5.92 -23.20
CA SER A 74 -8.23 6.64 -23.03
C SER A 74 -8.45 7.84 -22.11
N ILE A 75 -7.54 8.05 -21.16
CA ILE A 75 -7.71 9.05 -20.10
C ILE A 75 -6.66 10.14 -20.25
N TYR A 76 -7.08 11.41 -20.23
CA TYR A 76 -6.18 12.54 -20.43
C TYR A 76 -6.37 13.62 -19.37
N GLY A 77 -5.29 14.25 -18.92
CA GLY A 77 -5.41 15.53 -18.23
C GLY A 77 -5.99 16.56 -19.20
N THR A 78 -5.41 16.59 -20.41
CA THR A 78 -6.00 17.27 -21.57
C THR A 78 -5.72 16.48 -22.83
N ASP A 79 -6.78 16.25 -23.60
CA ASP A 79 -6.71 15.63 -24.91
C ASP A 79 -6.30 16.68 -25.96
N TYR A 80 -4.99 16.81 -26.18
CA TYR A 80 -4.44 17.72 -27.17
C TYR A 80 -4.41 17.08 -28.55
N ARG A 81 -4.96 17.77 -29.55
CA ARG A 81 -5.06 17.30 -30.93
C ARG A 81 -4.35 18.26 -31.88
N ASP A 82 -3.41 17.73 -32.67
CA ASP A 82 -2.66 18.54 -33.63
C ASP A 82 -3.55 18.97 -34.80
N VAL A 83 -3.64 20.28 -35.03
CA VAL A 83 -4.36 20.87 -36.17
C VAL A 83 -3.44 21.69 -37.08
N THR A 84 -2.12 21.50 -36.95
CA THR A 84 -1.10 22.16 -37.77
C THR A 84 -1.38 21.96 -39.24
N SER A 85 -1.30 23.06 -40.02
CA SER A 85 -1.49 22.98 -41.46
C SER A 85 -0.51 21.99 -42.11
N GLY A 86 -1.04 21.01 -42.84
CA GLY A 86 -0.25 19.96 -43.50
C GLY A 86 -0.11 18.65 -42.73
N VAL A 87 -0.55 18.60 -41.46
CA VAL A 87 -0.70 17.34 -40.71
C VAL A 87 -1.99 16.66 -41.13
N THR A 88 -1.90 15.37 -41.50
CA THR A 88 -3.10 14.60 -41.88
C THR A 88 -3.87 14.17 -40.64
N GLY A 89 -5.15 14.51 -40.58
CA GLY A 89 -6.02 14.17 -39.45
C GLY A 89 -5.82 15.11 -38.27
N THR A 90 -6.05 14.61 -37.06
CA THR A 90 -5.84 15.34 -35.81
C THR A 90 -5.15 14.44 -34.77
N PRO A 91 -3.87 14.08 -34.98
CA PRO A 91 -3.19 13.14 -34.12
C PRO A 91 -3.08 13.65 -32.68
N GLU A 92 -2.98 12.71 -31.75
CA GLU A 92 -2.71 12.97 -30.34
C GLU A 92 -1.36 13.67 -30.14
N LEU A 93 -1.35 14.69 -29.29
CA LEU A 93 -0.13 15.28 -28.78
C LEU A 93 0.06 14.96 -27.31
N THR A 94 1.26 14.48 -27.00
CA THR A 94 1.69 14.07 -25.67
C THR A 94 2.88 14.92 -25.24
N PHE A 95 2.78 15.49 -24.05
CA PHE A 95 3.79 16.39 -23.49
C PHE A 95 4.51 15.74 -22.31
N ASP A 96 5.75 16.17 -22.08
CA ASP A 96 6.53 15.74 -20.92
C ASP A 96 6.00 16.35 -19.62
N SER A 97 6.28 15.73 -18.47
CA SER A 97 5.78 16.13 -17.15
C SER A 97 6.23 17.52 -16.68
N ALA A 98 7.30 18.07 -17.27
CA ALA A 98 7.77 19.43 -17.01
C ALA A 98 7.08 20.50 -17.88
N SER A 99 6.21 20.10 -18.81
CA SER A 99 5.60 20.97 -19.80
C SER A 99 4.50 21.85 -19.22
N ASP A 100 4.51 23.15 -19.55
CA ASP A 100 3.46 24.09 -19.13
C ASP A 100 2.08 23.70 -19.70
N GLN A 101 2.03 22.98 -20.83
CA GLN A 101 0.81 22.49 -21.47
C GLN A 101 -0.01 21.57 -20.56
N ILE A 102 0.64 20.87 -19.63
CA ILE A 102 -0.05 19.90 -18.76
C ILE A 102 0.08 20.22 -17.28
N LYS A 103 0.76 21.32 -16.94
CA LYS A 103 0.96 21.77 -15.56
C LYS A 103 -0.35 21.76 -14.74
N ASP A 104 -0.27 21.25 -13.52
CA ASP A 104 -1.41 21.11 -12.61
C ASP A 104 -2.55 20.21 -13.13
N ASN A 105 -2.39 19.49 -14.25
CA ASN A 105 -3.34 18.44 -14.63
C ASN A 105 -3.18 17.25 -13.68
N GLU A 106 -4.25 16.80 -13.05
CA GLU A 106 -4.19 15.73 -12.05
C GLU A 106 -5.13 14.57 -12.37
N LEU A 107 -4.59 13.35 -12.34
CA LEU A 107 -5.39 12.13 -12.27
C LEU A 107 -5.59 11.74 -10.81
N ILE A 108 -6.85 11.62 -10.39
CA ILE A 108 -7.23 11.21 -9.05
C ILE A 108 -7.97 9.87 -9.14
N VAL A 109 -7.51 8.84 -8.43
CA VAL A 109 -8.17 7.53 -8.39
C VAL A 109 -8.60 7.24 -6.95
N THR A 110 -9.89 7.01 -6.74
CA THR A 110 -10.49 6.82 -5.39
C THR A 110 -11.28 5.52 -5.26
N THR A 111 -11.10 4.59 -6.20
CA THR A 111 -11.70 3.26 -6.20
C THR A 111 -10.67 2.22 -6.62
N THR A 112 -11.02 0.96 -6.43
CA THR A 112 -10.24 -0.20 -6.89
C THR A 112 -10.86 -0.81 -8.15
N GLY A 113 -10.08 -1.63 -8.85
CA GLY A 113 -10.51 -2.43 -9.99
C GLY A 113 -10.70 -1.64 -11.29
N VAL A 114 -10.12 -0.44 -11.42
CA VAL A 114 -10.25 0.36 -12.64
C VAL A 114 -9.30 -0.18 -13.70
N SER A 115 -9.85 -0.51 -14.87
CA SER A 115 -9.07 -0.74 -16.08
C SER A 115 -9.31 0.39 -17.07
N ALA A 116 -8.26 0.85 -17.75
CA ALA A 116 -8.32 1.81 -18.85
C ALA A 116 -7.34 1.38 -19.96
N LYS A 117 -7.44 1.96 -21.15
CA LYS A 117 -6.41 1.72 -22.18
C LYS A 117 -5.10 2.36 -21.77
N LYS A 118 -5.13 3.67 -21.55
CA LYS A 118 -3.95 4.50 -21.34
C LYS A 118 -4.27 5.77 -20.55
N VAL A 119 -3.24 6.37 -19.97
CA VAL A 119 -3.27 7.68 -19.31
C VAL A 119 -2.21 8.60 -19.92
N ARG A 120 -2.55 9.84 -20.26
CA ARG A 120 -1.66 10.80 -20.94
C ARG A 120 -1.86 12.23 -20.43
N ASN A 121 -0.86 13.09 -20.61
CA ASN A 121 -0.95 14.54 -20.35
C ASN A 121 -1.39 14.94 -18.94
N PHE A 122 -0.93 14.20 -17.92
CA PHE A 122 -1.08 14.57 -16.52
C PHE A 122 0.26 15.02 -15.95
N ASP A 123 0.20 16.01 -15.07
CA ASP A 123 1.33 16.48 -14.29
C ASP A 123 1.51 15.61 -13.03
N SER A 124 0.40 15.23 -12.38
CA SER A 124 0.43 14.45 -11.13
C SER A 124 -0.64 13.36 -11.07
N TYR A 125 -0.36 12.36 -10.22
CA TYR A 125 -1.20 11.18 -10.01
C TYR A 125 -1.43 10.98 -8.51
N THR A 126 -2.69 11.06 -8.08
CA THR A 126 -3.07 10.88 -6.67
C THR A 126 -4.01 9.69 -6.52
N PHE A 127 -3.58 8.71 -5.73
CA PHE A 127 -4.36 7.54 -5.35
C PHE A 127 -4.88 7.73 -3.94
N VAL A 128 -6.19 7.81 -3.75
CA VAL A 128 -6.81 8.03 -2.43
C VAL A 128 -7.30 6.70 -1.88
N LEU A 129 -6.75 6.29 -0.74
CA LEU A 129 -7.03 5.02 -0.09
C LEU A 129 -8.29 5.15 0.78
N GLY A 130 -9.15 4.13 0.72
CA GLY A 130 -10.40 4.05 1.48
C GLY A 130 -10.36 3.01 2.59
N ASP A 131 -11.14 3.24 3.65
CA ASP A 131 -11.25 2.35 4.80
C ASP A 131 -11.67 0.92 4.44
N ASN A 132 -12.44 0.76 3.36
CA ASN A 132 -12.96 -0.54 2.93
C ASN A 132 -12.10 -1.23 1.87
N PHE A 133 -10.89 -0.75 1.61
CA PHE A 133 -9.97 -1.39 0.68
C PHE A 133 -9.32 -2.62 1.34
N GLU A 134 -9.05 -3.64 0.55
CA GLU A 134 -8.52 -4.92 1.03
C GLU A 134 -7.09 -5.16 0.53
N ASN A 135 -6.31 -5.92 1.29
CA ASN A 135 -4.98 -6.36 0.90
C ASN A 135 -5.00 -6.96 -0.52
N LYS A 136 -4.01 -6.57 -1.34
CA LYS A 136 -3.83 -6.92 -2.77
C LYS A 136 -4.80 -6.24 -3.73
N ASP A 137 -5.61 -5.28 -3.28
CA ASP A 137 -6.39 -4.47 -4.20
C ASP A 137 -5.49 -3.74 -5.20
N THR A 138 -5.96 -3.69 -6.45
CA THR A 138 -5.35 -2.88 -7.51
C THR A 138 -6.26 -1.70 -7.80
N MET A 139 -5.71 -0.49 -7.89
CA MET A 139 -6.48 0.72 -8.17
C MET A 139 -6.66 0.95 -9.67
N LEU A 140 -5.56 1.10 -10.42
CA LEU A 140 -5.59 1.37 -11.85
C LEU A 140 -4.74 0.35 -12.65
N THR A 141 -5.33 -0.22 -13.69
CA THR A 141 -4.66 -1.08 -14.67
C THR A 141 -4.75 -0.45 -16.05
N LEU A 142 -3.61 -0.25 -16.70
CA LEU A 142 -3.52 0.17 -18.09
C LEU A 142 -3.43 -1.08 -18.97
N THR A 143 -4.22 -1.13 -20.03
CA THR A 143 -4.35 -2.31 -20.91
C THR A 143 -3.69 -2.14 -22.27
N GLU A 144 -3.19 -0.94 -22.58
CA GLU A 144 -2.38 -0.63 -23.74
C GLU A 144 -0.93 -0.38 -23.29
N ALA A 145 0.03 -0.88 -24.07
CA ALA A 145 1.45 -0.66 -23.80
C ALA A 145 1.87 0.80 -24.03
N GLY A 146 3.08 1.16 -23.59
CA GLY A 146 3.68 2.47 -23.80
C GLY A 146 3.50 3.43 -22.62
N GLY A 147 3.13 2.95 -21.43
CA GLY A 147 3.26 3.67 -20.17
C GLY A 147 2.50 4.99 -20.15
N PHE A 148 3.22 6.10 -19.98
CA PHE A 148 2.69 7.48 -20.05
C PHE A 148 2.72 8.11 -21.45
N GLY A 149 3.12 7.35 -22.47
CA GLY A 149 3.27 7.78 -23.85
C GLY A 149 4.69 8.18 -24.20
N THR A 150 4.86 8.66 -25.44
CA THR A 150 6.10 9.28 -25.93
C THR A 150 5.84 10.75 -26.22
N VAL A 151 6.79 11.64 -25.96
CA VAL A 151 6.61 13.07 -26.21
C VAL A 151 6.46 13.32 -27.71
N SER A 152 5.46 14.10 -28.12
CA SER A 152 5.19 14.44 -29.53
C SER A 152 6.20 15.45 -30.07
N ASN A 153 7.44 15.00 -30.23
CA ASN A 153 8.53 15.72 -30.89
C ASN A 153 9.35 14.75 -31.76
N ALA A 154 10.33 15.30 -32.49
CA ALA A 154 11.13 14.53 -33.45
C ALA A 154 11.90 13.34 -32.86
N ALA A 155 12.24 13.37 -31.57
CA ALA A 155 12.98 12.30 -30.89
C ALA A 155 12.06 11.25 -30.24
N SER A 156 10.77 11.59 -30.05
CA SER A 156 9.75 10.75 -29.41
C SER A 156 10.23 10.00 -28.15
N PRO A 157 10.89 10.67 -27.18
CA PRO A 157 11.31 10.02 -25.95
C PRO A 157 10.10 9.60 -25.12
N ALA A 158 10.24 8.61 -24.24
CA ALA A 158 9.20 8.27 -23.27
C ALA A 158 8.88 9.48 -22.38
N VAL A 159 7.59 9.70 -22.08
CA VAL A 159 7.15 10.66 -21.07
C VAL A 159 7.56 10.13 -19.71
N LYS A 160 8.31 10.94 -18.94
CA LYS A 160 8.74 10.56 -17.59
C LYS A 160 7.94 11.32 -16.56
N VAL A 161 7.23 10.61 -15.69
CA VAL A 161 6.52 11.25 -14.56
C VAL A 161 7.48 11.44 -13.40
N ASP A 162 7.54 12.64 -12.84
CA ASP A 162 8.32 12.86 -11.61
C ASP A 162 7.74 12.00 -10.47
N TRP A 163 8.57 11.17 -9.85
CA TRP A 163 8.16 10.28 -8.75
C TRP A 163 7.50 11.03 -7.59
N GLY A 164 7.97 12.24 -7.28
CA GLY A 164 7.39 13.10 -6.24
C GLY A 164 5.99 13.63 -6.58
N LYS A 165 5.53 13.48 -7.82
CA LYS A 165 4.17 13.81 -8.27
C LYS A 165 3.22 12.60 -8.30
N VAL A 166 3.69 11.42 -7.92
CA VAL A 166 2.85 10.26 -7.63
C VAL A 166 2.58 10.20 -6.13
N LYS A 167 1.33 10.09 -5.71
CA LYS A 167 0.94 10.19 -4.30
C LYS A 167 0.02 9.06 -3.87
N ALA A 168 0.37 8.41 -2.77
CA ALA A 168 -0.54 7.61 -1.96
C ALA A 168 -1.16 8.51 -0.87
N ASN A 169 -2.43 8.87 -1.06
CA ASN A 169 -3.18 9.73 -0.16
C ASN A 169 -4.01 8.91 0.83
N THR A 170 -3.60 8.94 2.09
CA THR A 170 -4.20 8.22 3.23
C THR A 170 -5.11 9.11 4.07
N SER A 171 -5.38 10.35 3.67
CA SER A 171 -6.17 11.33 4.45
C SER A 171 -7.62 10.91 4.72
N LYS A 172 -8.14 9.98 3.92
CA LYS A 172 -9.51 9.44 4.04
C LYS A 172 -9.59 8.19 4.92
N LEU A 173 -8.46 7.66 5.38
CA LEU A 173 -8.44 6.53 6.30
C LEU A 173 -8.79 7.00 7.72
N THR A 174 -9.50 6.17 8.47
CA THR A 174 -9.77 6.40 9.89
C THR A 174 -8.57 6.02 10.78
N ASP A 175 -8.36 6.75 11.87
CA ASP A 175 -7.43 6.36 12.95
C ASP A 175 -8.16 5.76 14.16
N ARG A 176 -9.50 5.62 14.08
CA ARG A 176 -10.32 4.97 15.09
C ARG A 176 -9.89 3.52 15.26
N ARG A 177 -9.79 3.05 16.51
CA ARG A 177 -9.51 1.64 16.84
C ARG A 177 -10.49 0.70 16.15
N GLY A 178 -9.96 -0.37 15.56
CA GLY A 178 -10.76 -1.39 14.87
C GLY A 178 -11.51 -0.87 13.63
N GLY A 179 -11.07 0.25 13.04
CA GLY A 179 -11.62 0.78 11.80
C GLY A 179 -10.59 0.81 10.68
N GLY A 180 -11.07 0.92 9.44
CA GLY A 180 -10.21 1.09 8.27
C GLY A 180 -9.37 -0.15 7.95
N ILE A 181 -8.16 0.11 7.44
CA ILE A 181 -7.22 -0.93 7.04
C ILE A 181 -6.45 -1.44 8.26
N HIS A 182 -6.27 -2.77 8.34
CA HIS A 182 -5.71 -3.48 9.49
C HIS A 182 -4.38 -4.16 9.18
N GLY A 183 -3.47 -4.22 10.17
CA GLY A 183 -2.23 -4.98 10.06
C GLY A 183 -1.39 -4.63 8.83
N ARG A 184 -0.91 -5.66 8.10
CA ARG A 184 -0.03 -5.52 6.94
C ARG A 184 -0.79 -5.61 5.61
N ASN A 185 -0.58 -4.64 4.70
CA ASN A 185 -1.28 -4.64 3.40
C ASN A 185 -0.37 -4.19 2.26
N ASN A 186 -0.56 -4.81 1.11
CA ASN A 186 0.10 -4.46 -0.14
C ASN A 186 -0.96 -4.07 -1.18
N PHE A 187 -0.81 -2.92 -1.81
CA PHE A 187 -1.68 -2.42 -2.85
C PHE A 187 -0.90 -2.20 -4.15
N THR A 188 -1.57 -2.38 -5.28
CA THR A 188 -1.07 -1.92 -6.58
C THR A 188 -1.78 -0.63 -6.93
N LEU A 189 -1.10 0.51 -6.87
CA LEU A 189 -1.70 1.80 -7.22
C LEU A 189 -1.92 1.91 -8.72
N MET A 190 -0.90 1.54 -9.51
CA MET A 190 -0.94 1.53 -10.96
C MET A 190 -0.15 0.33 -11.49
N GLN A 191 -0.63 -0.26 -12.57
CA GLN A 191 0.13 -1.27 -13.32
C GLN A 191 -0.19 -1.27 -14.81
N GLU A 192 0.69 -1.84 -15.62
CA GLU A 192 0.41 -2.21 -17.01
C GLU A 192 0.14 -3.72 -17.12
N VAL A 193 -1.00 -4.09 -17.72
CA VAL A 193 -1.36 -5.48 -18.00
C VAL A 193 -1.95 -5.51 -19.41
N VAL A 194 -1.12 -5.83 -20.40
CA VAL A 194 -1.44 -5.66 -21.81
C VAL A 194 -1.86 -6.99 -22.42
N PRO A 195 -3.16 -7.17 -22.78
CA PRO A 195 -3.63 -8.37 -23.45
C PRO A 195 -3.10 -8.43 -24.89
N GLY A 196 -2.54 -9.58 -25.26
CA GLY A 196 -2.08 -9.90 -26.62
C GLY A 196 -3.02 -10.88 -27.35
N THR A 197 -2.65 -11.19 -28.60
CA THR A 197 -3.37 -12.18 -29.42
C THR A 197 -3.37 -13.56 -28.77
N GLY A 198 -4.49 -14.28 -28.85
CA GLY A 198 -4.58 -15.65 -28.33
C GLY A 198 -4.63 -15.76 -26.80
N GLY A 199 -4.91 -14.66 -26.08
CA GLY A 199 -5.04 -14.66 -24.63
C GLY A 199 -3.71 -14.53 -23.87
N ALA A 200 -2.60 -14.30 -24.56
CA ALA A 200 -1.33 -13.95 -23.93
C ALA A 200 -1.48 -12.63 -23.16
N ILE A 201 -0.80 -12.50 -22.02
CA ILE A 201 -0.73 -11.26 -21.24
C ILE A 201 0.74 -10.86 -21.12
N SER A 202 1.04 -9.60 -21.37
CA SER A 202 2.38 -9.02 -21.20
C SER A 202 2.36 -7.95 -20.11
N TYR A 203 3.49 -7.83 -19.42
CA TYR A 203 3.71 -6.89 -18.32
C TYR A 203 4.93 -6.03 -18.68
N PRO A 204 4.77 -5.06 -19.61
CA PRO A 204 5.88 -4.21 -20.00
C PRO A 204 6.28 -3.28 -18.86
N ASN A 205 7.53 -2.82 -18.89
CA ASN A 205 8.05 -1.83 -17.96
C ASN A 205 8.04 -0.46 -18.63
N ASP A 206 6.87 0.02 -19.10
CA ASP A 206 6.80 1.28 -19.86
C ASP A 206 6.45 2.49 -18.98
N LEU A 207 6.08 2.30 -17.70
CA LEU A 207 5.89 3.38 -16.73
C LEU A 207 7.24 4.00 -16.37
N ALA A 208 7.63 5.04 -17.09
CA ALA A 208 8.87 5.76 -16.86
C ALA A 208 8.72 6.83 -15.79
N PHE A 209 9.57 6.77 -14.77
CA PHE A 209 9.63 7.73 -13.67
C PHE A 209 10.98 8.44 -13.65
N ALA A 210 10.93 9.77 -13.52
CA ALA A 210 12.10 10.61 -13.26
C ALA A 210 12.22 10.87 -11.76
N ASN A 211 13.44 11.20 -11.31
CA ASN A 211 13.72 11.57 -9.92
C ASN A 211 13.22 10.53 -8.91
N TYR A 212 13.30 9.25 -9.25
CA TYR A 212 12.88 8.16 -8.37
C TYR A 212 13.67 8.20 -7.08
N THR A 213 12.95 8.30 -5.96
CA THR A 213 13.51 8.27 -4.62
C THR A 213 12.85 7.15 -3.82
N ASP A 214 13.69 6.22 -3.36
CA ASP A 214 13.32 5.17 -2.43
C ASP A 214 14.42 5.05 -1.40
N THR A 215 14.13 5.47 -0.16
CA THR A 215 15.08 5.30 0.94
C THR A 215 14.88 3.92 1.55
N ALA A 216 15.84 3.03 1.32
CA ALA A 216 15.80 1.66 1.83
C ALA A 216 15.55 1.64 3.35
N GLY A 217 14.61 0.80 3.79
CA GLY A 217 14.28 0.63 5.20
C GLY A 217 13.49 1.80 5.84
N ILE A 218 13.18 2.86 5.09
CA ILE A 218 12.45 4.03 5.61
C ILE A 218 11.07 4.13 4.96
N ALA A 219 10.03 4.26 5.79
CA ALA A 219 8.66 4.55 5.40
C ALA A 219 8.21 5.93 5.92
N GLU A 220 7.12 6.45 5.35
CA GLU A 220 6.43 7.62 5.87
C GLU A 220 5.39 7.20 6.92
N ILE A 221 5.17 8.06 7.92
CA ILE A 221 4.12 7.86 8.92
C ILE A 221 2.98 8.86 8.68
N ASP A 222 1.75 8.36 8.71
CA ASP A 222 0.53 9.18 8.76
C ASP A 222 -0.39 8.63 9.85
N ARG A 223 -0.49 9.36 10.97
CA ARG A 223 -1.31 9.01 12.15
C ARG A 223 -0.99 7.63 12.72
N VAL A 224 -1.75 6.61 12.35
CA VAL A 224 -1.60 5.20 12.81
C VAL A 224 -1.07 4.28 11.71
N TYR A 225 -0.78 4.84 10.54
CA TYR A 225 -0.33 4.13 9.36
C TYR A 225 1.14 4.39 9.06
N GLU A 226 1.83 3.34 8.66
CA GLU A 226 3.16 3.33 8.05
C GLU A 226 2.96 3.03 6.56
N LYS A 227 3.54 3.87 5.69
CA LYS A 227 3.34 3.74 4.24
C LYS A 227 4.67 3.78 3.48
N LYS A 228 4.85 2.82 2.59
CA LYS A 228 6.02 2.67 1.73
C LYS A 228 5.56 2.53 0.28
N MET A 229 5.79 3.57 -0.52
CA MET A 229 5.52 3.53 -1.96
C MET A 229 6.80 3.20 -2.72
N THR A 230 6.74 2.25 -3.65
CA THR A 230 7.88 1.82 -4.47
C THR A 230 7.45 1.55 -5.90
N ALA A 231 8.40 1.59 -6.82
CA ALA A 231 8.26 0.94 -8.11
C ALA A 231 8.72 -0.52 -8.00
N ASP A 232 8.22 -1.41 -8.86
CA ASP A 232 8.65 -2.81 -8.88
C ASP A 232 10.01 -3.05 -9.55
N VAL A 233 10.59 -1.99 -10.12
CA VAL A 233 11.92 -1.99 -10.74
C VAL A 233 12.77 -0.89 -10.13
N ALA A 234 13.94 -1.26 -9.59
CA ALA A 234 14.91 -0.31 -9.08
C ALA A 234 15.64 0.42 -10.23
N PRO A 235 16.07 1.68 -10.03
CA PRO A 235 16.89 2.39 -11.00
C PRO A 235 18.19 1.64 -11.31
N VAL A 236 18.68 1.77 -12.54
CA VAL A 236 20.02 1.30 -12.91
C VAL A 236 21.09 2.10 -12.14
N ALA A 237 22.22 1.47 -11.83
CA ALA A 237 23.29 2.11 -11.08
C ALA A 237 23.75 3.42 -11.74
N GLY A 238 23.74 4.51 -10.98
CA GLY A 238 24.10 5.86 -11.47
C GLY A 238 22.95 6.66 -12.10
N SER A 239 21.73 6.11 -12.14
CA SER A 239 20.52 6.80 -12.58
C SER A 239 19.54 7.00 -11.42
N THR A 240 18.81 8.11 -11.43
CA THR A 240 17.61 8.32 -10.62
C THR A 240 16.33 8.03 -11.38
N ASP A 241 16.42 7.73 -12.67
CA ASP A 241 15.26 7.38 -13.48
C ASP A 241 15.08 5.85 -13.48
N THR A 242 13.83 5.41 -13.46
CA THR A 242 13.45 3.99 -13.54
C THR A 242 12.27 3.79 -14.48
N SER A 243 12.22 2.64 -15.14
CA SER A 243 11.06 2.22 -15.93
C SER A 243 10.50 0.94 -15.30
N ALA A 244 9.23 0.96 -14.93
CA ALA A 244 8.60 -0.03 -14.08
C ALA A 244 7.30 -0.56 -14.71
N ASN A 245 6.82 -1.70 -14.24
CA ASN A 245 5.49 -2.21 -14.59
C ASN A 245 4.45 -1.74 -13.57
N LYS A 246 4.85 -1.51 -12.31
CA LYS A 246 3.94 -1.24 -11.20
C LYS A 246 4.42 -0.13 -10.29
N VAL A 247 3.44 0.60 -9.77
CA VAL A 247 3.56 1.41 -8.55
C VAL A 247 2.87 0.67 -7.42
N LEU A 248 3.63 0.34 -6.39
CA LEU A 248 3.22 -0.45 -5.25
C LEU A 248 3.14 0.43 -4.00
N LEU A 249 2.24 0.07 -3.09
CA LEU A 249 2.12 0.67 -1.77
C LEU A 249 2.01 -0.43 -0.72
N GLU A 250 3.00 -0.53 0.16
CA GLU A 250 2.82 -1.22 1.43
C GLU A 250 2.23 -0.20 2.43
N LEU A 251 1.08 -0.53 2.99
CA LEU A 251 0.33 0.33 3.91
C LEU A 251 -0.06 -0.48 5.14
N ASN A 252 0.58 -0.18 6.24
CA ASN A 252 0.49 -0.97 7.46
C ASN A 252 -0.11 -0.15 8.58
N ARG A 253 -1.05 -0.71 9.32
CA ARG A 253 -1.50 -0.14 10.59
C ARG A 253 -0.62 -0.68 11.70
N PHE A 254 0.19 0.18 12.30
CA PHE A 254 1.18 -0.24 13.29
C PHE A 254 0.70 -0.08 14.73
N ARG A 255 -0.33 0.76 14.97
CA ARG A 255 -0.80 1.06 16.33
C ARG A 255 -2.30 1.28 16.46
N ASN A 256 -2.75 1.17 17.70
CA ASN A 256 -4.12 1.46 18.14
C ASN A 256 -5.18 0.69 17.34
N ASP A 257 -4.89 -0.55 16.92
CA ASP A 257 -5.85 -1.38 16.18
C ASP A 257 -6.59 -2.38 17.08
N GLU A 258 -7.65 -2.96 16.55
CA GLU A 258 -8.38 -4.09 17.12
C GLU A 258 -8.88 -4.98 15.99
N VAL A 259 -8.33 -6.19 15.91
CA VAL A 259 -8.54 -7.12 14.80
C VAL A 259 -8.99 -8.47 15.34
N THR A 260 -9.93 -9.11 14.67
CA THR A 260 -10.37 -10.47 14.99
C THR A 260 -10.10 -11.42 13.82
N HIS A 261 -9.30 -12.46 14.08
CA HIS A 261 -9.11 -13.60 13.20
C HIS A 261 -10.06 -14.73 13.58
N LYS A 262 -10.92 -15.14 12.66
CA LYS A 262 -11.97 -16.14 12.86
C LYS A 262 -11.62 -17.52 12.30
N GLY A 263 -10.57 -17.62 11.49
CA GLY A 263 -10.18 -18.85 10.79
C GLY A 263 -11.11 -19.26 9.64
N THR A 264 -12.11 -18.42 9.31
CA THR A 264 -13.08 -18.63 8.22
C THR A 264 -12.94 -17.59 7.11
N GLU A 265 -11.83 -16.85 7.08
CA GLU A 265 -11.54 -15.84 6.08
C GLU A 265 -11.38 -16.47 4.69
N ALA A 266 -11.77 -15.73 3.65
CA ALA A 266 -11.67 -16.20 2.27
C ALA A 266 -10.22 -16.52 1.83
N GLN A 267 -9.25 -15.85 2.44
CA GLN A 267 -7.83 -16.18 2.32
C GLN A 267 -7.33 -16.59 3.70
N THR A 268 -6.77 -17.80 3.80
CA THR A 268 -6.15 -18.32 5.03
C THR A 268 -4.71 -17.78 5.14
N PRO A 269 -4.43 -16.82 6.04
CA PRO A 269 -3.09 -16.29 6.20
C PRO A 269 -2.19 -17.28 6.94
N THR A 270 -0.88 -17.23 6.66
CA THR A 270 0.13 -17.92 7.48
C THR A 270 0.53 -17.10 8.71
N GLU A 271 0.25 -15.79 8.70
CA GLU A 271 0.60 -14.84 9.74
C GLU A 271 -0.53 -13.81 9.92
N VAL A 272 -0.91 -13.53 11.15
CA VAL A 272 -1.88 -12.48 11.51
C VAL A 272 -1.26 -11.47 12.46
N TYR A 273 -1.74 -10.23 12.37
CA TYR A 273 -1.14 -9.07 13.01
C TYR A 273 -2.21 -8.22 13.67
N GLY A 274 -2.06 -7.94 14.97
CA GLY A 274 -2.79 -6.86 15.64
C GLY A 274 -2.29 -5.50 15.18
N GLY A 275 -0.96 -5.35 15.04
CA GLY A 275 -0.34 -4.23 14.35
C GLY A 275 0.96 -4.65 13.69
N TYR A 276 1.32 -3.98 12.60
CA TYR A 276 2.51 -4.29 11.82
C TYR A 276 3.28 -3.02 11.45
N SER A 277 4.59 -3.07 11.63
CA SER A 277 5.55 -2.13 11.07
C SER A 277 6.71 -2.91 10.45
N GLY A 278 7.01 -2.60 9.19
CA GLY A 278 8.15 -3.20 8.47
C GLY A 278 9.38 -2.30 8.40
N TYR A 279 9.24 -1.02 8.79
CA TYR A 279 10.22 0.01 8.46
C TYR A 279 10.51 0.94 9.62
N ASP A 280 11.67 1.58 9.56
CA ASP A 280 11.94 2.77 10.33
C ASP A 280 11.29 3.99 9.65
N HIS A 281 11.30 5.14 10.30
CA HIS A 281 10.88 6.41 9.72
C HIS A 281 11.89 7.51 10.03
N THR A 282 11.71 8.69 9.44
CA THR A 282 12.57 9.85 9.75
C THR A 282 11.75 11.01 10.28
N GLU A 283 12.27 11.68 11.30
CA GLU A 283 11.68 12.90 11.85
C GLU A 283 12.75 13.95 12.13
N LYS A 284 12.36 15.22 12.18
CA LYS A 284 13.27 16.30 12.60
C LYS A 284 13.35 16.35 14.12
N VAL A 285 14.40 15.78 14.68
CA VAL A 285 14.73 15.88 16.11
C VAL A 285 15.70 17.05 16.28
N SER A 286 15.27 18.09 17.01
CA SER A 286 16.07 19.31 17.21
C SER A 286 16.57 19.95 15.89
N GLY A 287 15.75 19.89 14.84
CA GLY A 287 16.06 20.44 13.52
C GLY A 287 16.90 19.53 12.60
N VAL A 288 17.36 18.38 13.08
CA VAL A 288 18.14 17.39 12.31
C VAL A 288 17.25 16.22 11.92
N LEU A 289 17.25 15.84 10.64
CA LEU A 289 16.56 14.65 10.18
C LEU A 289 17.23 13.41 10.78
N THR A 290 16.48 12.66 11.57
CA THR A 290 16.96 11.52 12.36
C THR A 290 16.12 10.30 12.03
N THR A 291 16.76 9.16 11.80
CA THR A 291 16.08 7.87 11.64
C THR A 291 15.65 7.35 13.00
N LEU A 292 14.38 7.00 13.12
CA LEU A 292 13.73 6.50 14.32
C LEU A 292 13.04 5.18 13.99
N GLY A 293 12.86 4.34 15.02
CA GLY A 293 12.09 3.11 14.89
C GLY A 293 10.60 3.35 14.95
N THR A 294 9.83 2.67 14.12
CA THR A 294 8.37 2.65 14.22
C THR A 294 7.95 1.56 15.21
N THR A 295 7.44 1.93 16.38
CA THR A 295 7.09 0.98 17.45
C THR A 295 5.64 0.54 17.30
N THR A 296 5.38 -0.76 17.18
CA THR A 296 4.00 -1.28 17.24
C THR A 296 3.44 -1.14 18.64
N GLU A 297 2.31 -0.45 18.79
CA GLU A 297 1.78 -0.15 20.11
C GLU A 297 0.26 -0.22 20.26
N SER A 298 -0.18 -0.66 21.45
CA SER A 298 -1.59 -0.60 21.87
C SER A 298 -2.56 -1.30 20.91
N ASN A 299 -2.12 -2.36 20.23
CA ASN A 299 -2.97 -3.16 19.35
C ASN A 299 -3.64 -4.31 20.11
N ILE A 300 -4.80 -4.74 19.63
CA ILE A 300 -5.53 -5.89 20.16
C ILE A 300 -5.73 -6.89 19.01
N LEU A 301 -5.27 -8.12 19.18
CA LEU A 301 -5.52 -9.23 18.27
C LEU A 301 -6.35 -10.31 18.98
N ASN A 302 -7.54 -10.57 18.46
CA ASN A 302 -8.41 -11.65 18.90
C ASN A 302 -8.27 -12.82 17.93
N ILE A 303 -7.98 -14.02 18.44
CA ILE A 303 -7.96 -15.27 17.68
C ILE A 303 -9.12 -16.12 18.18
N GLU A 304 -10.14 -16.23 17.33
CA GLU A 304 -11.38 -16.98 17.57
C GLU A 304 -11.46 -18.27 16.74
N GLY A 305 -10.55 -18.48 15.78
CA GLY A 305 -10.47 -19.73 15.01
C GLY A 305 -9.25 -19.77 14.10
N ILE A 306 -8.91 -20.98 13.60
CA ILE A 306 -7.74 -21.23 12.74
C ILE A 306 -8.11 -22.26 11.68
N ALA A 307 -7.96 -21.97 10.39
CA ALA A 307 -8.39 -22.89 9.33
C ALA A 307 -7.81 -24.33 9.48
N ASN A 308 -8.61 -25.35 9.13
CA ASN A 308 -8.27 -26.75 9.41
C ASN A 308 -7.09 -27.19 8.55
N GLY A 309 -6.15 -27.94 9.14
CA GLY A 309 -4.95 -28.40 8.44
C GLY A 309 -3.98 -27.29 8.08
N THR A 310 -4.15 -26.10 8.68
CA THR A 310 -3.22 -24.97 8.55
C THR A 310 -2.48 -24.72 9.85
N THR A 311 -1.41 -23.95 9.73
CA THR A 311 -0.59 -23.51 10.85
C THR A 311 -0.50 -21.99 10.80
N LEU A 312 -0.67 -21.33 11.95
CA LEU A 312 -0.75 -19.88 12.04
C LEU A 312 0.29 -19.30 13.00
N LYS A 313 0.97 -18.24 12.58
CA LYS A 313 1.71 -17.34 13.47
C LYS A 313 0.87 -16.11 13.80
N ALA A 314 0.94 -15.65 15.03
CA ALA A 314 0.20 -14.49 15.49
C ALA A 314 1.07 -13.50 16.24
N TYR A 315 0.88 -12.23 15.92
CA TYR A 315 1.62 -11.12 16.50
C TYR A 315 0.64 -10.06 17.00
N GLY A 316 0.60 -9.77 18.30
CA GLY A 316 -0.14 -8.62 18.81
C GLY A 316 0.42 -7.31 18.25
N GLY A 317 1.75 -7.20 18.20
CA GLY A 317 2.47 -6.19 17.42
C GLY A 317 3.74 -6.79 16.81
N TYR A 318 3.96 -6.60 15.51
CA TYR A 318 5.17 -6.98 14.78
C TYR A 318 5.96 -5.75 14.35
N THR A 319 7.22 -5.66 14.77
CA THR A 319 8.10 -4.56 14.41
C THR A 319 9.38 -5.07 13.75
N GLY A 320 9.51 -4.84 12.44
CA GLY A 320 10.64 -5.30 11.61
C GLY A 320 11.69 -4.23 11.27
N GLY A 321 11.40 -2.95 11.51
CA GLY A 321 12.35 -1.85 11.30
C GLY A 321 13.59 -1.98 12.18
N ALA A 322 14.72 -1.40 11.76
CA ALA A 322 15.99 -1.62 12.45
C ALA A 322 16.03 -1.07 13.88
N HIS A 323 15.15 -0.11 14.25
CA HIS A 323 15.16 0.57 15.55
C HIS A 323 13.85 0.44 16.35
N GLY A 324 12.77 -0.10 15.78
CA GLY A 324 11.46 -0.08 16.40
C GLY A 324 11.32 -1.09 17.56
N GLY A 325 10.48 -0.77 18.56
CA GLY A 325 10.11 -1.68 19.65
C GLY A 325 8.69 -2.25 19.49
N SER A 326 8.18 -2.93 20.52
CA SER A 326 6.79 -3.40 20.55
C SER A 326 6.17 -3.28 21.95
N LYS A 327 5.09 -2.53 22.09
CA LYS A 327 4.61 -2.04 23.38
C LYS A 327 3.11 -2.16 23.61
N ASP A 328 2.70 -2.63 24.78
CA ASP A 328 1.31 -2.61 25.26
C ASP A 328 0.31 -3.28 24.28
N ASN A 329 0.79 -4.23 23.46
CA ASN A 329 -0.07 -5.00 22.57
C ASN A 329 -0.70 -6.17 23.32
N THR A 330 -1.91 -6.55 22.94
CA THR A 330 -2.68 -7.61 23.59
C THR A 330 -3.10 -8.65 22.56
N VAL A 331 -2.90 -9.93 22.89
CA VAL A 331 -3.43 -11.07 22.12
C VAL A 331 -4.39 -11.85 23.00
N HIS A 332 -5.59 -12.09 22.50
CA HIS A 332 -6.60 -12.94 23.12
C HIS A 332 -6.81 -14.18 22.27
N ILE A 333 -6.55 -15.34 22.83
CA ILE A 333 -6.76 -16.63 22.16
C ILE A 333 -7.89 -17.33 22.87
N ASN A 334 -9.04 -17.32 22.22
CA ASN A 334 -10.26 -17.91 22.71
C ASN A 334 -10.84 -18.83 21.63
N LEU A 335 -10.54 -20.11 21.74
CA LEU A 335 -11.00 -21.13 20.81
C LEU A 335 -12.13 -22.00 21.43
N GLU A 336 -12.81 -21.52 22.49
CA GLU A 336 -13.90 -22.27 23.14
C GLU A 336 -15.18 -22.32 22.27
N GLU A 337 -15.80 -23.50 22.23
CA GLU A 337 -17.20 -23.76 21.85
C GLU A 337 -17.77 -23.00 20.64
N LEU A 338 -17.44 -23.43 19.43
CA LEU A 338 -18.31 -23.19 18.28
C LEU A 338 -19.14 -24.46 17.98
N PRO A 339 -20.48 -24.39 18.01
CA PRO A 339 -21.31 -25.47 17.51
C PRO A 339 -21.03 -25.64 16.01
N GLY A 340 -20.38 -26.74 15.63
CA GLY A 340 -20.11 -27.07 14.23
C GLY A 340 -18.64 -27.26 13.83
N ASN A 341 -17.71 -27.44 14.78
CA ASN A 341 -16.28 -27.66 14.49
C ASN A 341 -15.73 -26.61 13.51
N VAL A 342 -15.54 -25.37 13.98
CA VAL A 342 -14.53 -24.56 13.30
C VAL A 342 -13.21 -25.23 13.62
N ALA A 343 -12.75 -26.02 12.66
CA ALA A 343 -11.36 -26.08 12.27
C ALA A 343 -10.41 -25.54 13.36
N SER A 344 -9.73 -26.41 14.09
CA SER A 344 -8.61 -26.01 14.94
C SER A 344 -7.33 -26.39 14.21
N GLY A 345 -6.92 -25.57 13.25
CA GLY A 345 -5.52 -25.59 12.81
C GLY A 345 -4.58 -25.36 14.00
N ASP A 346 -3.29 -25.55 13.78
CA ASP A 346 -2.29 -25.40 14.84
C ASP A 346 -1.81 -23.95 14.93
N LEU A 347 -1.49 -23.49 16.13
CA LEU A 347 -0.69 -22.28 16.30
C LEU A 347 0.78 -22.67 16.28
N ASP A 348 1.53 -22.08 15.38
CA ASP A 348 2.99 -22.17 15.42
C ASP A 348 3.49 -21.30 16.56
N SER A 349 3.45 -19.98 16.35
CA SER A 349 4.05 -19.04 17.27
C SER A 349 3.10 -17.89 17.59
N VAL A 350 3.01 -17.52 18.85
CA VAL A 350 2.23 -16.38 19.33
C VAL A 350 3.16 -15.44 20.10
N TYR A 351 3.18 -14.19 19.68
CA TYR A 351 3.92 -13.12 20.35
C TYR A 351 2.97 -11.97 20.69
N GLY A 352 2.90 -11.57 21.96
CA GLY A 352 2.17 -10.36 22.35
C GLY A 352 2.79 -9.12 21.69
N GLY A 353 4.11 -8.98 21.80
CA GLY A 353 4.90 -8.05 21.00
C GLY A 353 6.18 -8.70 20.48
N TYR A 354 6.53 -8.40 19.23
CA TYR A 354 7.72 -8.91 18.56
C TYR A 354 8.48 -7.74 17.94
N ALA A 355 9.77 -7.65 18.24
CA ALA A 355 10.67 -6.67 17.62
C ALA A 355 11.95 -7.36 17.13
N GLU A 356 12.39 -7.01 15.94
CA GLU A 356 13.66 -7.48 15.36
C GLU A 356 14.44 -6.31 14.75
N GLY A 357 15.60 -6.60 14.17
CA GLY A 357 16.49 -5.58 13.60
C GLY A 357 17.72 -5.30 14.46
N ALA A 358 18.76 -4.75 13.85
CA ALA A 358 20.08 -4.62 14.47
C ALA A 358 20.06 -3.77 15.76
N ASN A 359 19.19 -2.76 15.82
CA ASN A 359 19.05 -1.84 16.95
C ASN A 359 17.62 -1.87 17.53
N ALA A 360 16.95 -3.03 17.45
CA ALA A 360 15.57 -3.21 17.88
C ALA A 360 15.30 -2.55 19.24
N GLY A 361 14.20 -1.78 19.31
CA GLY A 361 13.77 -1.07 20.50
C GLY A 361 13.15 -1.99 21.56
N ALA A 362 12.87 -1.46 22.75
CA ALA A 362 12.35 -2.25 23.87
C ALA A 362 11.02 -2.95 23.56
N VAL A 363 10.84 -4.15 24.14
CA VAL A 363 9.59 -4.92 24.05
C VAL A 363 8.96 -4.99 25.43
N SER A 364 7.83 -4.30 25.62
CA SER A 364 7.29 -4.10 26.97
C SER A 364 5.79 -4.04 27.10
N GLY A 365 5.28 -4.46 28.26
CA GLY A 365 3.87 -4.32 28.62
C GLY A 365 2.89 -5.15 27.78
N ASN A 366 3.39 -6.02 26.89
CA ASN A 366 2.55 -6.82 26.02
C ASN A 366 1.89 -7.96 26.80
N ILE A 367 0.67 -8.33 26.43
CA ILE A 367 -0.16 -9.31 27.12
C ILE A 367 -0.61 -10.38 26.14
N VAL A 368 -0.48 -11.65 26.52
CA VAL A 368 -1.13 -12.76 25.84
C VAL A 368 -2.01 -13.52 26.83
N THR A 369 -3.25 -13.76 26.44
CA THR A 369 -4.17 -14.65 27.17
C THR A 369 -4.51 -15.84 26.28
N PHE A 370 -4.27 -17.04 26.79
CA PHE A 370 -4.54 -18.30 26.13
C PHE A 370 -5.51 -19.15 26.96
N SER A 371 -6.74 -19.28 26.49
CA SER A 371 -7.79 -19.95 27.25
C SER A 371 -7.82 -21.46 27.01
N GLN A 372 -7.81 -21.92 25.74
CA GLN A 372 -7.78 -23.35 25.34
C GLN A 372 -7.75 -23.53 23.80
N GLY A 373 -7.60 -24.78 23.32
CA GLY A 373 -8.15 -25.23 22.01
C GLY A 373 -7.22 -25.43 20.80
N ALA A 374 -5.90 -25.19 20.90
CA ALA A 374 -4.97 -25.47 19.79
C ALA A 374 -3.64 -26.06 20.29
N THR A 375 -2.98 -26.83 19.43
CA THR A 375 -1.56 -27.14 19.56
C THR A 375 -0.77 -25.85 19.39
N LEU A 376 0.16 -25.58 20.30
CA LEU A 376 1.00 -24.39 20.27
C LEU A 376 2.48 -24.75 20.38
N HIS A 377 3.32 -24.17 19.52
CA HIS A 377 4.79 -24.31 19.61
C HIS A 377 5.40 -23.21 20.48
N ASP A 378 5.29 -21.93 20.09
CA ASP A 378 5.85 -20.82 20.87
C ASP A 378 4.76 -19.89 21.41
N LEU A 379 4.87 -19.53 22.69
CA LEU A 379 3.97 -18.56 23.34
C LEU A 379 4.77 -17.58 24.17
N MET A 380 4.85 -16.33 23.71
CA MET A 380 5.61 -15.31 24.43
C MET A 380 4.82 -14.01 24.59
N GLY A 381 4.88 -13.43 25.78
CA GLY A 381 4.31 -12.10 26.03
C GLY A 381 5.04 -11.05 25.20
N GLY A 382 6.37 -11.12 25.17
CA GLY A 382 7.21 -10.29 24.32
C GLY A 382 8.48 -11.00 23.85
N TYR A 383 8.91 -10.77 22.61
CA TYR A 383 10.17 -11.30 22.09
C TYR A 383 10.96 -10.23 21.34
N LEU A 384 12.22 -10.02 21.76
CA LEU A 384 13.19 -9.18 21.09
C LEU A 384 14.22 -10.06 20.37
N LYS A 385 14.07 -10.21 19.06
CA LYS A 385 14.93 -11.04 18.21
C LYS A 385 16.05 -10.20 17.61
N SER A 386 17.03 -9.89 18.43
CA SER A 386 18.22 -9.15 17.99
C SER A 386 19.41 -9.47 18.90
N THR A 387 20.43 -10.11 18.36
CA THR A 387 21.65 -10.47 19.10
C THR A 387 22.53 -9.25 19.43
N THR A 388 22.31 -8.13 18.75
CA THR A 388 23.08 -6.89 18.90
C THR A 388 22.36 -5.84 19.73
N SER A 389 21.05 -5.97 19.93
CA SER A 389 20.30 -5.00 20.72
C SER A 389 20.61 -5.10 22.22
N THR A 390 20.69 -3.93 22.84
CA THR A 390 20.84 -3.76 24.30
C THR A 390 19.51 -3.36 24.95
N SER A 391 18.40 -3.35 24.21
CA SER A 391 17.09 -2.93 24.69
C SER A 391 16.47 -3.97 25.63
N ASP A 392 15.74 -3.49 26.63
CA ASP A 392 15.10 -4.33 27.63
C ASP A 392 13.83 -5.02 27.12
N VAL A 393 13.56 -6.20 27.67
CA VAL A 393 12.28 -6.92 27.51
C VAL A 393 11.60 -6.99 28.85
N SER A 394 10.58 -6.17 29.08
CA SER A 394 10.06 -5.97 30.44
C SER A 394 8.56 -5.83 30.59
N GLY A 395 8.03 -6.35 31.70
CA GLY A 395 6.62 -6.18 32.06
C GLY A 395 5.64 -6.92 31.16
N ASN A 396 6.11 -7.81 30.29
CA ASN A 396 5.26 -8.61 29.40
C ASN A 396 4.59 -9.75 30.20
N LYS A 397 3.38 -10.12 29.83
CA LYS A 397 2.56 -11.07 30.59
C LYS A 397 1.96 -12.14 29.69
N VAL A 398 2.01 -13.37 30.15
CA VAL A 398 1.31 -14.52 29.55
C VAL A 398 0.43 -15.17 30.60
N PHE A 399 -0.85 -15.33 30.28
CA PHE A 399 -1.84 -16.02 31.10
C PHE A 399 -2.37 -17.23 30.35
N ILE A 400 -2.23 -18.42 30.94
CA ILE A 400 -2.64 -19.71 30.35
C ILE A 400 -3.66 -20.36 31.27
N ALA A 401 -4.89 -20.56 30.78
CA ALA A 401 -5.98 -21.17 31.52
C ALA A 401 -6.30 -22.61 31.09
N GLY A 402 -5.77 -23.09 29.96
CA GLY A 402 -6.01 -24.42 29.41
C GLY A 402 -5.42 -24.60 28.01
N GLY A 403 -5.61 -25.78 27.40
CA GLY A 403 -5.12 -26.14 26.06
C GLY A 403 -3.95 -27.14 26.05
N ALA A 404 -3.44 -27.46 24.86
CA ALA A 404 -2.40 -28.47 24.67
C ALA A 404 -1.16 -27.88 23.99
N PHE A 405 0.02 -28.15 24.55
CA PHE A 405 1.30 -27.80 23.96
C PHE A 405 1.90 -29.09 23.39
N ASN A 406 2.02 -29.20 22.07
CA ASN A 406 2.68 -30.35 21.46
C ASN A 406 4.13 -30.01 21.19
N ASN A 407 5.02 -30.88 21.65
CA ASN A 407 6.44 -30.79 21.43
C ASN A 407 6.92 -31.99 20.60
N ALA A 408 7.29 -31.74 19.34
CA ALA A 408 8.48 -32.29 18.68
C ALA A 408 8.33 -32.16 17.16
N VAL A 409 8.96 -31.15 16.57
CA VAL A 409 9.62 -31.40 15.28
C VAL A 409 10.97 -31.99 15.65
N ALA A 410 11.40 -33.10 15.03
CA ALA A 410 12.60 -33.86 15.45
C ALA A 410 13.92 -33.05 15.47
N THR A 411 13.89 -31.80 15.00
CA THR A 411 15.04 -30.89 14.86
C THR A 411 14.93 -29.60 15.69
N ASP A 412 13.84 -29.37 16.43
CA ASP A 412 13.61 -28.13 17.20
C ASP A 412 13.59 -28.42 18.71
N PRO A 413 14.30 -27.63 19.57
CA PRO A 413 14.08 -27.67 21.01
C PRO A 413 12.62 -27.45 21.42
N ALA A 414 12.30 -27.87 22.65
CA ALA A 414 10.97 -27.85 23.24
C ALA A 414 10.18 -26.52 23.08
N PRO A 415 8.83 -26.54 23.19
CA PRO A 415 7.96 -25.40 22.96
C PRO A 415 8.36 -24.29 23.93
N ARG A 416 8.51 -23.06 23.45
CA ARG A 416 9.03 -21.96 24.26
C ARG A 416 7.89 -21.11 24.81
N ILE A 417 7.67 -21.23 26.12
CA ILE A 417 6.66 -20.46 26.84
C ILE A 417 7.34 -19.47 27.77
N TYR A 418 7.28 -18.18 27.45
CA TYR A 418 7.96 -17.13 28.21
C TYR A 418 7.06 -15.93 28.47
N GLY A 419 7.16 -15.34 29.66
CA GLY A 419 6.62 -14.00 29.89
C GLY A 419 7.24 -12.98 28.93
N GLY A 420 8.56 -13.06 28.74
CA GLY A 420 9.27 -12.35 27.68
C GLY A 420 10.70 -12.88 27.48
N ALA A 421 11.23 -12.75 26.27
CA ALA A 421 12.55 -13.27 25.87
C ALA A 421 13.33 -12.25 25.02
N THR A 422 14.66 -12.35 25.04
CA THR A 422 15.56 -11.54 24.20
C THR A 422 16.74 -12.39 23.73
N ASP A 423 17.15 -12.23 22.48
CA ASP A 423 18.41 -12.79 21.95
C ASP A 423 19.61 -11.86 22.23
N GLY A 424 19.34 -10.64 22.69
CA GLY A 424 20.33 -9.60 22.90
C GLY A 424 20.93 -9.58 24.31
N SER A 425 21.52 -8.44 24.67
CA SER A 425 22.18 -8.24 25.97
C SER A 425 21.38 -7.36 26.95
N GLY A 426 20.22 -6.86 26.53
CA GLY A 426 19.30 -6.11 27.39
C GLY A 426 18.66 -6.97 28.48
N ALA A 427 18.09 -6.32 29.50
CA ALA A 427 17.56 -7.02 30.65
C ALA A 427 16.16 -7.59 30.38
N ALA A 428 15.93 -8.85 30.77
CA ALA A 428 14.60 -9.47 30.78
C ALA A 428 14.01 -9.39 32.20
N THR A 429 13.18 -8.38 32.50
CA THR A 429 12.74 -8.11 33.89
C THR A 429 11.23 -7.94 34.02
N LYS A 430 10.67 -8.30 35.18
CA LYS A 430 9.25 -8.11 35.51
C LYS A 430 8.26 -8.78 34.54
N ASN A 431 8.73 -9.73 33.72
CA ASN A 431 7.87 -10.52 32.87
C ASN A 431 7.13 -11.57 33.71
N VAL A 432 5.87 -11.84 33.41
CA VAL A 432 5.01 -12.75 34.16
C VAL A 432 4.52 -13.86 33.25
N LEU A 433 4.67 -15.10 33.70
CA LEU A 433 3.99 -16.26 33.14
C LEU A 433 3.14 -16.87 34.24
N GLN A 434 1.84 -16.99 34.01
CA GLN A 434 0.89 -17.59 34.93
C GLN A 434 0.13 -18.70 34.22
N ILE A 435 0.14 -19.89 34.83
CA ILE A 435 -0.54 -21.10 34.32
C ILE A 435 -1.49 -21.58 35.41
N THR A 436 -2.77 -21.73 35.07
CA THR A 436 -3.83 -22.12 36.03
C THR A 436 -4.63 -23.36 35.63
N GLY A 437 -4.37 -23.93 34.45
CA GLY A 437 -5.10 -25.08 33.88
C GLY A 437 -4.29 -26.36 33.82
#